data_AF-A0A8T5UBE6-F1
#
_entry.id   AF-A0A8T5UBE6-F1
#
_cell.length_a   1.000
_cell.length_b   1.000
_cell.length_c   1.000
_cell.angle_alpha   90.00
_cell.angle_beta   90.00
_cell.angle_gamma   90.00
#
_symmetry.space_group_name_H-M   'P 1'
#
loop_
_entity.id
_entity.type
_entity.pdbx_description
1 polymer ?
#
loop_
_entity_poly.entity_id
_entity_poly.type
_entity_poly.pdbx_seq_one_letter_code
_entity_poly.pdbx_strand_id
1 'polypeptide(L)'
;INVYRTADTNETSLFIYHLAKKAQVTSKGDFKIRFEKKPFEDSDLLEFIIAGIPGINALRAKKLLMEFKSLQEIFNAEIDSLEKTEKIGKKIAEEIFRLSRYEYDKEF
;
A
#
# COMPACT_ATOMS: atom_id res chain seq x y z
N ILE A 1 8.00 26.46 9.48
CA ILE A 1 8.76 26.14 10.70
C ILE A 1 7.85 25.27 11.57
N ASN A 2 8.28 24.06 11.94
CA ASN A 2 7.50 23.18 12.81
C ASN A 2 8.00 23.35 14.25
N VAL A 3 7.09 23.61 15.19
CA VAL A 3 7.40 23.75 16.61
C VAL A 3 6.72 22.61 17.36
N TYR A 4 7.50 21.85 18.14
CA TYR A 4 7.02 20.74 18.94
C TYR A 4 7.21 21.07 20.43
N ARG A 5 6.17 20.81 21.23
CA ARG A 5 6.21 21.00 22.68
C ARG A 5 6.25 19.65 23.37
N THR A 6 7.21 19.48 24.27
CA THR A 6 7.37 18.32 25.15
C THR A 6 7.02 18.74 26.58
N ALA A 7 6.61 17.77 27.40
CA ALA A 7 6.18 18.01 28.78
C ALA A 7 7.36 18.17 29.74
N ASP A 8 8.46 17.45 29.51
CA ASP A 8 9.64 17.47 30.37
C ASP A 8 10.96 17.19 29.62
N THR A 9 12.07 17.28 30.34
CA THR A 9 13.43 17.07 29.81
C THR A 9 13.65 15.65 29.31
N ASN A 10 13.08 14.64 29.97
CA ASN A 10 13.22 13.24 29.57
C ASN A 10 12.51 12.98 28.23
N GLU A 11 11.27 13.44 28.11
CA GLU A 11 10.50 13.37 26.86
C GLU A 11 11.20 14.14 25.73
N THR A 12 11.79 15.30 26.05
CA THR A 12 12.58 16.08 25.09
C THR A 12 13.78 15.29 24.57
N SER A 13 14.54 14.65 25.46
CA SER A 13 15.70 13.83 25.07
C SER A 13 15.30 12.64 24.19
N LEU A 14 14.18 11.98 24.51
CA LEU A 14 13.66 10.84 23.77
C LEU A 14 13.17 11.28 22.39
N PHE A 15 12.48 12.42 22.34
CA PHE A 15 12.01 13.03 21.10
C PHE A 15 13.17 13.38 20.17
N ILE A 16 14.22 14.03 20.68
CA ILE A 16 15.43 14.36 19.91
C ILE A 16 16.13 13.09 19.42
N TYR A 17 16.29 12.08 20.27
CA TYR A 17 16.91 10.80 19.90
C TYR A 17 16.15 10.11 18.75
N HIS A 18 14.82 10.05 18.84
CA HIS A 18 14.01 9.46 17.76
C HIS A 18 14.02 10.29 16.48
N LEU A 19 14.04 11.63 16.59
CA LEU A 19 14.16 12.51 15.44
C LEU A 19 15.49 12.30 14.71
N ALA A 20 16.60 12.23 15.45
CA ALA A 20 17.92 11.95 14.90
C ALA A 20 18.00 10.55 14.27
N LYS A 21 17.47 9.52 14.94
CA LYS A 21 17.39 8.14 14.41
C LYS A 21 16.61 8.09 13.10
N LYS A 22 15.46 8.78 13.04
CA LYS A 22 14.63 8.85 11.84
C LYS A 22 15.37 9.57 10.70
N ALA A 23 15.97 10.73 10.97
CA ALA A 23 16.74 11.47 9.97
C ALA A 23 17.92 10.65 9.41
N GLN A 24 18.61 9.90 10.27
CA GLN A 24 19.74 9.06 9.86
C GLN A 24 19.28 7.88 8.97
N VAL A 25 18.14 7.28 9.26
CA VAL A 25 17.52 6.23 8.42
C VAL A 25 17.06 6.80 7.08
N THR A 26 16.52 8.03 7.04
CA THR A 26 16.09 8.68 5.79
C THR A 26 17.27 9.16 4.92
N SER A 27 18.43 9.47 5.53
CA SER A 27 19.60 10.02 4.82
C SER A 27 20.51 8.99 4.12
N LYS A 28 20.33 7.69 4.39
CA LYS A 28 21.19 6.62 3.86
C LYS A 28 20.43 5.74 2.88
N GLY A 29 20.45 6.13 1.60
CA GLY A 29 20.39 5.21 0.45
C GLY A 29 19.04 4.55 0.20
N ASP A 30 18.46 4.90 -0.96
CA ASP A 30 17.32 4.30 -1.64
C ASP A 30 16.04 4.13 -0.81
N PHE A 31 14.91 4.53 -1.40
CA PHE A 31 13.60 4.12 -0.91
C PHE A 31 13.58 2.60 -0.86
N LYS A 32 13.81 2.00 0.32
CA LYS A 32 13.55 0.56 0.50
C LYS A 32 12.07 0.36 0.25
N ILE A 33 11.75 -0.20 -0.92
CA ILE A 33 10.39 -0.47 -1.39
C ILE A 33 9.66 -1.45 -0.44
N ARG A 34 10.33 -2.11 0.51
CA ARG A 34 9.70 -3.11 1.39
C ARG A 34 10.20 -3.13 2.83
N PHE A 35 9.24 -3.30 3.74
CA PHE A 35 9.39 -3.40 5.19
C PHE A 35 10.10 -4.70 5.64
N GLU A 36 10.86 -4.60 6.74
CA GLU A 36 11.62 -5.67 7.44
C GLU A 36 10.77 -6.57 8.38
N LYS A 37 9.43 -6.56 8.32
CA LYS A 37 8.61 -7.41 9.21
C LYS A 37 8.21 -8.71 8.51
N LYS A 38 8.39 -9.85 9.24
CA LYS A 38 7.99 -11.27 9.04
C LYS A 38 7.42 -11.65 7.66
N PRO A 39 7.76 -12.84 7.11
CA PRO A 39 7.16 -13.28 5.85
C PRO A 39 5.64 -13.22 5.99
N PHE A 40 5.02 -12.34 5.22
CA PHE A 40 3.58 -12.37 5.02
C PHE A 40 3.24 -13.77 4.51
N GLU A 41 2.19 -14.39 5.06
CA GLU A 41 1.61 -15.56 4.39
C GLU A 41 1.28 -15.14 2.95
N ASP A 42 1.42 -16.03 1.97
CA ASP A 42 1.23 -15.64 0.56
C ASP A 42 -0.13 -14.96 0.35
N SER A 43 -1.18 -15.46 1.03
CA SER A 43 -2.50 -14.85 1.10
C SER A 43 -2.49 -13.38 1.57
N ASP A 44 -1.78 -13.09 2.65
CA ASP A 44 -1.67 -11.72 3.18
C ASP A 44 -0.91 -10.81 2.21
N LEU A 45 0.09 -11.36 1.50
CA LEU A 45 0.82 -10.63 0.47
C LEU A 45 -0.09 -10.31 -0.72
N LEU A 46 -0.96 -11.24 -1.15
CA LEU A 46 -1.95 -10.97 -2.20
C LEU A 46 -2.92 -9.88 -1.77
N GLU A 47 -3.46 -9.96 -0.54
CA GLU A 47 -4.36 -8.94 0.01
C GLU A 47 -3.66 -7.58 0.07
N PHE A 48 -2.39 -7.54 0.48
CA PHE A 48 -1.58 -6.33 0.56
C PHE A 48 -1.34 -5.70 -0.82
N ILE A 49 -0.99 -6.49 -1.83
CA ILE A 49 -0.76 -6.00 -3.20
C ILE A 49 -2.03 -5.34 -3.77
N ILE A 50 -3.18 -6.00 -3.63
CA ILE A 50 -4.45 -5.47 -4.13
C ILE A 50 -4.92 -4.25 -3.33
N ALA A 51 -4.72 -4.24 -2.01
CA ALA A 51 -5.02 -3.08 -1.17
C ALA A 51 -4.11 -1.87 -1.45
N GLY A 52 -3.02 -2.04 -2.23
CA GLY A 52 -2.20 -0.93 -2.71
C GLY A 52 -2.89 -0.07 -3.78
N ILE A 53 -3.98 -0.53 -4.38
CA ILE A 53 -4.72 0.21 -5.39
C ILE A 53 -5.57 1.30 -4.72
N PRO A 54 -5.56 2.55 -5.23
CA PRO A 54 -6.35 3.64 -4.67
C PRO A 54 -7.83 3.26 -4.51
N GLY A 55 -8.35 3.44 -3.30
CA GLY A 55 -9.76 3.14 -2.99
C GLY A 55 -10.06 1.66 -2.65
N ILE A 56 -9.05 0.79 -2.62
CA ILE A 56 -9.19 -0.60 -2.15
C ILE A 56 -8.62 -0.73 -0.75
N ASN A 57 -9.40 -1.30 0.18
CA ASN A 57 -8.95 -1.64 1.52
C ASN A 57 -8.83 -3.16 1.67
N ALA A 58 -8.27 -3.64 2.79
CA ALA A 58 -8.11 -5.07 3.06
C ALA A 58 -9.41 -5.88 2.89
N LEU A 59 -10.55 -5.32 3.33
CA LEU A 59 -11.85 -5.98 3.16
C LEU A 59 -12.22 -6.19 1.69
N ARG A 60 -12.03 -5.17 0.83
CA ARG A 60 -12.29 -5.25 -0.61
C ARG A 60 -11.30 -6.17 -1.31
N ALA A 61 -10.02 -6.09 -0.94
CA ALA A 61 -8.96 -6.95 -1.48
C ALA A 61 -9.28 -8.43 -1.23
N LYS A 62 -9.66 -8.77 0.00
CA LYS A 62 -10.09 -10.12 0.37
C LYS A 62 -11.28 -10.61 -0.45
N LYS A 63 -12.29 -9.76 -0.69
CA LYS A 63 -13.46 -10.12 -1.50
C LYS A 63 -13.11 -10.40 -2.96
N LEU A 64 -12.28 -9.53 -3.56
CA LEU A 64 -11.76 -9.74 -4.91
C LEU A 64 -11.00 -11.07 -5.01
N LEU A 65 -10.12 -11.36 -4.05
CA LEU A 65 -9.35 -12.61 -4.03
C LEU A 65 -10.22 -13.84 -3.77
N MET A 66 -11.29 -13.72 -2.99
CA MET A 66 -12.24 -14.81 -2.79
C MET A 66 -13.01 -15.16 -4.06
N GLU A 67 -13.33 -14.16 -4.90
CA GLU A 67 -14.07 -14.34 -6.15
C GLU A 67 -13.17 -14.79 -7.30
N PHE A 68 -12.07 -14.07 -7.56
CA PHE A 68 -11.16 -14.30 -8.69
C PHE A 68 -10.02 -15.28 -8.40
N LYS A 69 -9.78 -15.65 -7.13
CA LYS A 69 -8.77 -16.62 -6.66
C LYS A 69 -7.30 -16.22 -6.84
N SER A 70 -6.95 -15.34 -7.77
CA SER A 70 -5.56 -14.93 -8.00
C SER A 70 -5.44 -13.49 -8.49
N LEU A 71 -4.26 -12.90 -8.35
CA LEU A 71 -3.95 -11.57 -8.90
C LEU A 71 -4.08 -11.54 -10.42
N GLN A 72 -3.67 -12.62 -11.09
CA GLN A 72 -3.72 -12.73 -12.55
C GLN A 72 -5.16 -12.61 -13.06
N GLU A 73 -6.10 -13.35 -12.43
CA GLU A 73 -7.52 -13.29 -12.79
C GLU A 73 -8.10 -11.89 -12.53
N ILE A 74 -7.74 -11.23 -11.42
CA ILE A 74 -8.20 -9.87 -11.12
C ILE A 74 -7.71 -8.87 -12.18
N PHE A 75 -6.44 -8.93 -12.57
CA PHE A 75 -5.86 -7.97 -13.51
C PHE A 75 -6.27 -8.20 -14.97
N ASN A 76 -6.59 -9.45 -15.31
CA ASN A 76 -7.11 -9.82 -16.63
C ASN A 76 -8.62 -9.59 -16.77
N ALA A 77 -9.37 -9.52 -15.67
CA ALA A 77 -10.80 -9.31 -15.69
C ALA A 77 -11.22 -8.02 -16.42
N GLU A 78 -12.38 -8.08 -17.07
CA GLU A 78 -13.05 -6.90 -17.63
C GLU A 78 -13.70 -6.06 -16.52
N ILE A 79 -13.91 -4.76 -16.79
CA ILE A 79 -14.50 -3.81 -15.85
C ILE A 79 -15.85 -4.33 -15.32
N ASP A 80 -16.71 -4.82 -16.21
CA ASP A 80 -18.04 -5.37 -15.86
C ASP A 80 -17.96 -6.58 -14.92
N SER A 81 -16.88 -7.37 -14.99
CA SER A 81 -16.67 -8.50 -14.08
C SER A 81 -16.20 -8.03 -12.71
N LEU A 82 -15.33 -7.02 -12.66
CA LEU A 82 -14.85 -6.42 -11.40
C LEU A 82 -15.97 -5.69 -10.65
N GLU A 83 -16.90 -5.05 -11.36
CA GLU A 83 -18.07 -4.37 -10.76
C GLU A 83 -19.06 -5.32 -10.08
N LYS A 84 -19.08 -6.60 -10.48
CA LYS A 84 -19.96 -7.61 -9.85
C LYS A 84 -19.50 -7.97 -8.45
N THR A 85 -18.21 -7.75 -8.13
CA THR A 85 -17.68 -8.00 -6.79
C THR A 85 -18.31 -7.06 -5.77
N GLU A 86 -18.75 -7.64 -4.66
CA GLU A 86 -19.43 -6.90 -3.62
C GLU A 86 -18.59 -5.71 -3.12
N LYS A 87 -19.17 -4.50 -3.20
CA LYS A 87 -18.55 -3.21 -2.81
C LYS A 87 -17.41 -2.73 -3.71
N ILE A 88 -17.25 -3.29 -4.92
CA ILE A 88 -16.46 -2.70 -5.99
C ILE A 88 -17.42 -1.93 -6.90
N GLY A 89 -17.22 -0.62 -7.01
CA GLY A 89 -18.00 0.22 -7.92
C GLY A 89 -17.20 0.54 -9.18
N LYS A 90 -17.88 1.07 -10.20
CA LYS A 90 -17.31 1.43 -11.50
C LYS A 90 -15.96 2.13 -11.45
N LYS A 91 -15.84 3.19 -10.65
CA LYS A 91 -14.57 3.94 -10.53
C LYS A 91 -13.40 3.08 -10.03
N ILE A 92 -13.66 2.13 -9.13
CA ILE A 92 -12.63 1.26 -8.58
C ILE A 92 -12.26 0.20 -9.64
N ALA A 93 -13.25 -0.37 -10.33
CA ALA A 93 -13.03 -1.32 -11.41
C ALA A 93 -12.22 -0.70 -12.57
N GLU A 94 -12.57 0.52 -12.99
CA GLU A 94 -11.81 1.31 -13.96
C GLU A 94 -10.38 1.57 -13.51
N GLU A 95 -10.16 1.89 -12.23
CA GLU A 95 -8.82 2.15 -11.69
C GLU A 95 -7.95 0.89 -11.67
N ILE A 96 -8.51 -0.26 -11.26
CA ILE A 96 -7.81 -1.57 -11.33
C ILE A 96 -7.41 -1.86 -12.78
N PHE A 97 -8.36 -1.73 -13.71
CA PHE A 97 -8.15 -2.01 -15.13
C PHE A 97 -7.10 -1.09 -15.76
N ARG A 98 -7.15 0.21 -15.42
CA ARG A 98 -6.21 1.22 -15.89
C ARG A 98 -4.80 0.95 -15.39
N LEU A 99 -4.65 0.69 -14.08
CA LEU A 99 -3.33 0.42 -13.48
C LEU A 99 -2.73 -0.89 -13.96
N SER A 100 -3.53 -1.94 -14.17
CA SER A 100 -3.01 -3.22 -14.67
C SER A 100 -2.50 -3.16 -16.11
N ARG A 101 -2.91 -2.14 -16.88
CA ARG A 101 -2.53 -1.92 -18.28
C ARG A 101 -1.67 -0.66 -18.47
N TYR A 102 -1.27 -0.01 -17.39
CA TYR A 102 -0.44 1.19 -17.48
C TYR A 102 0.98 0.80 -17.86
N GLU A 103 1.48 1.34 -18.97
CA GLU A 103 2.88 1.18 -19.36
C GLU A 103 3.75 2.06 -18.47
N TYR A 104 4.76 1.46 -17.84
CA TYR A 104 5.67 2.18 -16.96
C TYR A 104 6.50 3.18 -17.76
N ASP A 105 6.42 4.46 -17.41
CA ASP A 105 6.91 5.59 -18.21
C ASP A 105 7.98 6.45 -17.50
N LYS A 106 8.47 6.03 -16.34
CA LYS A 106 9.50 6.78 -15.62
C LYS A 106 10.89 6.45 -16.17
N GLU A 107 11.55 7.47 -16.70
CA GLU A 107 12.99 7.46 -16.99
C GLU A 107 13.79 7.58 -15.69
N PHE A 108 14.91 6.86 -15.60
CA PHE A 108 15.81 6.81 -14.44
C PHE A 108 16.75 8.01 -14.39
#